data_AF-A0A0Q3EHG1-F1
#
_entry.id   AF-A0A0Q3EHG1-F1
#
_cell.length_a   1.000
_cell.length_b   1.000
_cell.length_c   1.000
_cell.angle_alpha   90.00
_cell.angle_beta   90.00
_cell.angle_gamma   90.00
#
_symmetry.space_group_name_H-M   'P 1'
#
loop_
_entity.id
_entity.type
_entity.pdbx_description
1 polymer ?
#
loop_
_entity_poly.entity_id
_entity_poly.type
_entity_poly.pdbx_seq_one_letter_code
_entity_poly.pdbx_strand_id
1 'polypeptide(L)'
;MVRKRDDVDLGEEHIKHVAIRNRASPFGLTKLYKHFNAAQKLDIRNMEFTPFLHINTTKLHNKVTDWLASCYDSSARYLLIPAKGRIPMTEGSVYNALGCPRGELPVPYRVDKDIEARLAPQMFPGVDLSKAPLHSQVNTMLKDMTESGNRFKRLALMYIMSTILAPTTSTRISNRCYPVLDDIANVHNYNFCKFVLDQLHENLSKKKLNKGCRLYLMLLYVDSLDISELGLDLPAAPFGVTAWTNSLIDEVLKAGTKEDGSFGKLQLISDHAVNYSYFGGPDQFSKWINMNSHPDIEPKERKKVETLMGQFASGMTCLLANLVQGWTGLTPP
;
A
#
# COMPACT_ATOMS: atom_id res chain seq x y z
N MET A 1 -62.84 -14.98 -18.34
CA MET A 1 -61.89 -15.54 -17.36
C MET A 1 -60.72 -14.59 -17.23
N VAL A 2 -60.72 -13.79 -16.16
CA VAL A 2 -59.64 -12.86 -15.81
C VAL A 2 -58.51 -13.68 -15.20
N ARG A 3 -57.29 -13.59 -15.75
CA ARG A 3 -56.08 -14.08 -15.07
C ARG A 3 -55.35 -12.90 -14.44
N LYS A 4 -55.11 -13.07 -13.15
CA LYS A 4 -54.51 -12.13 -12.20
C LYS A 4 -53.10 -11.73 -12.60
N ARG A 5 -52.72 -10.52 -12.19
CA ARG A 5 -51.34 -10.05 -12.04
C ARG A 5 -50.66 -10.94 -11.01
N ASP A 6 -49.50 -11.47 -11.35
CA ASP A 6 -48.55 -11.99 -10.38
C ASP A 6 -47.39 -10.99 -10.25
N ASP A 7 -47.06 -10.70 -8.99
CA ASP A 7 -46.11 -9.72 -8.53
C ASP A 7 -44.70 -9.99 -9.05
N VAL A 8 -43.99 -8.93 -9.45
CA VAL A 8 -42.58 -8.98 -9.79
C VAL A 8 -41.78 -8.93 -8.50
N ASP A 9 -41.27 -10.09 -8.10
CA ASP A 9 -40.29 -10.26 -7.03
C ASP A 9 -38.99 -9.49 -7.39
N LEU A 10 -38.71 -8.43 -6.62
CA LEU A 10 -37.46 -7.67 -6.71
C LEU A 10 -36.36 -8.49 -6.03
N GLY A 11 -35.86 -9.50 -6.74
CA GLY A 11 -34.70 -10.27 -6.32
C GLY A 11 -33.48 -9.37 -6.17
N GLU A 12 -32.98 -9.25 -4.95
CA GLU A 12 -31.67 -8.70 -4.63
C GLU A 12 -30.62 -9.40 -5.51
N GLU A 13 -30.01 -8.66 -6.44
CA GLU A 13 -28.83 -9.13 -7.15
C GLU A 13 -27.71 -9.33 -6.14
N HIS A 14 -27.54 -10.57 -5.68
CA HIS A 14 -26.32 -11.04 -5.06
C HIS A 14 -25.16 -10.83 -6.03
N ILE A 15 -24.47 -9.70 -5.89
CA ILE A 15 -23.21 -9.42 -6.56
C ILE A 15 -22.23 -10.51 -6.13
N LYS A 16 -22.01 -11.51 -7.01
CA LYS A 16 -20.96 -12.50 -6.84
C LYS A 16 -19.63 -11.75 -6.74
N HIS A 17 -19.05 -11.73 -5.54
CA HIS A 17 -17.67 -11.30 -5.33
C HIS A 17 -16.74 -12.26 -6.10
N VAL A 18 -16.47 -11.95 -7.37
CA VAL A 18 -15.42 -12.62 -8.14
C VAL A 18 -14.11 -12.30 -7.44
N ALA A 19 -13.46 -13.31 -6.87
CA ALA A 19 -12.17 -13.16 -6.22
C ALA A 19 -11.19 -12.49 -7.21
N ILE A 20 -10.86 -11.24 -6.93
CA ILE A 20 -10.05 -10.43 -7.82
C ILE A 20 -8.61 -10.99 -7.79
N ARG A 21 -8.17 -11.59 -8.90
CA ARG A 21 -6.84 -12.18 -9.02
C ARG A 21 -5.78 -11.08 -8.95
N ASN A 22 -4.75 -11.28 -8.12
CA ASN A 22 -3.52 -10.50 -8.13
C ASN A 22 -2.30 -11.44 -8.13
N ARG A 23 -1.13 -10.96 -8.58
CA ARG A 23 0.14 -11.73 -8.59
C ARG A 23 1.12 -11.27 -7.53
N ALA A 24 0.66 -10.42 -6.61
CA ALA A 24 1.49 -10.01 -5.50
C ALA A 24 1.80 -11.27 -4.67
N SER A 25 3.08 -11.59 -4.49
CA SER A 25 3.49 -12.84 -3.84
C SER A 25 4.70 -12.67 -2.91
N PRO A 26 4.52 -12.03 -1.74
CA PRO A 26 5.53 -12.04 -0.69
C PRO A 26 5.94 -13.49 -0.35
N PHE A 27 4.96 -14.40 -0.23
CA PHE A 27 5.19 -15.83 -0.02
C PHE A 27 6.08 -16.50 -1.09
N GLY A 28 5.91 -16.15 -2.37
CA GLY A 28 6.73 -16.72 -3.45
C GLY A 28 8.19 -16.32 -3.31
N LEU A 29 8.45 -15.05 -3.00
CA LEU A 29 9.79 -14.53 -2.78
C LEU A 29 10.44 -15.12 -1.52
N THR A 30 9.69 -15.31 -0.42
CA THR A 30 10.25 -15.87 0.82
C THR A 30 10.63 -17.34 0.73
N LYS A 31 9.95 -18.11 -0.11
CA LYS A 31 10.40 -19.45 -0.47
C LYS A 31 11.64 -19.40 -1.34
N LEU A 32 11.71 -18.46 -2.26
CA LEU A 32 12.77 -18.38 -3.26
C LEU A 32 14.14 -18.07 -2.65
N TYR A 33 14.26 -17.05 -1.79
CA TYR A 33 15.56 -16.67 -1.26
C TYR A 33 16.19 -17.68 -0.30
N LYS A 34 15.43 -18.70 0.15
CA LYS A 34 15.97 -19.83 0.92
C LYS A 34 16.89 -20.72 0.08
N HIS A 35 16.72 -20.71 -1.24
CA HIS A 35 17.56 -21.44 -2.19
C HIS A 35 18.81 -20.66 -2.61
N PHE A 36 18.87 -19.34 -2.31
CA PHE A 36 20.01 -18.53 -2.71
C PHE A 36 21.26 -18.83 -1.88
N ASN A 37 22.38 -19.02 -2.57
CA ASN A 37 23.69 -19.17 -1.93
C ASN A 37 24.24 -17.82 -1.43
N ALA A 38 25.40 -17.85 -0.76
CA ALA A 38 26.00 -16.65 -0.15
C ALA A 38 26.32 -15.55 -1.18
N ALA A 39 26.84 -15.92 -2.36
CA ALA A 39 27.18 -14.97 -3.43
C ALA A 39 25.93 -14.34 -4.05
N GLN A 40 24.88 -15.12 -4.30
CA GLN A 40 23.58 -14.62 -4.76
C GLN A 40 22.94 -13.68 -3.75
N LYS A 41 23.02 -13.98 -2.44
CA LYS A 41 22.54 -13.06 -1.39
C LYS A 41 23.36 -11.78 -1.36
N LEU A 42 24.68 -11.85 -1.54
CA LEU A 42 25.54 -10.67 -1.65
C LEU A 42 25.13 -9.79 -2.84
N ASP A 43 24.79 -10.39 -3.98
CA ASP A 43 24.28 -9.64 -5.13
C ASP A 43 22.98 -8.89 -4.86
N ILE A 44 22.04 -9.48 -4.12
CA ILE A 44 20.82 -8.80 -3.70
C ILE A 44 21.13 -7.61 -2.77
N ARG A 45 22.10 -7.78 -1.85
CA ARG A 45 22.55 -6.69 -0.97
C ARG A 45 23.22 -5.55 -1.73
N ASN A 46 24.04 -5.88 -2.73
CA ASN A 46 24.72 -4.89 -3.59
C ASN A 46 23.76 -4.09 -4.48
N MET A 47 22.55 -4.61 -4.73
CA MET A 47 21.46 -3.86 -5.38
C MET A 47 20.63 -3.04 -4.38
N GLU A 48 20.99 -3.02 -3.09
CA GLU A 48 20.24 -2.41 -1.99
C GLU A 48 18.84 -2.99 -1.77
N PHE A 49 18.65 -4.27 -2.11
CA PHE A 49 17.40 -5.02 -1.84
C PHE A 49 17.52 -5.95 -0.62
N THR A 50 18.44 -5.69 0.31
CA THR A 50 18.66 -6.52 1.52
C THR A 50 17.37 -6.88 2.27
N PRO A 51 16.40 -5.95 2.52
CA PRO A 51 15.18 -6.27 3.25
C PRO A 51 14.31 -7.35 2.57
N PHE A 52 14.45 -7.51 1.26
CA PHE A 52 13.71 -8.51 0.48
C PHE A 52 14.24 -9.95 0.69
N LEU A 53 15.38 -10.10 1.37
CA LEU A 53 15.88 -11.39 1.88
C LEU A 53 15.30 -11.75 3.27
N HIS A 54 14.54 -10.84 3.88
CA HIS A 54 14.10 -10.92 5.28
C HIS A 54 12.62 -10.54 5.44
N ILE A 55 11.80 -10.79 4.42
CA ILE A 55 10.36 -10.52 4.47
C ILE A 55 9.70 -11.45 5.48
N ASN A 56 9.10 -10.89 6.53
CA ASN A 56 8.47 -11.64 7.61
C ASN A 56 6.95 -11.83 7.44
N THR A 57 6.32 -11.04 6.56
CA THR A 57 4.92 -11.21 6.18
C THR A 57 4.79 -11.89 4.81
N THR A 58 4.17 -13.06 4.80
CA THR A 58 3.94 -13.85 3.57
C THR A 58 2.51 -13.75 3.06
N LYS A 59 1.59 -13.31 3.90
CA LYS A 59 0.15 -13.24 3.64
C LYS A 59 -0.23 -11.82 3.24
N LEU A 60 -0.95 -11.67 2.13
CA LEU A 60 -1.59 -10.40 1.78
C LEU A 60 -3.07 -10.44 2.17
N HIS A 61 -3.46 -9.48 3.01
CA HIS A 61 -4.84 -9.29 3.41
C HIS A 61 -5.62 -8.58 2.32
N ASN A 62 -6.13 -9.36 1.36
CA ASN A 62 -6.77 -8.81 0.16
C ASN A 62 -7.94 -7.87 0.47
N LYS A 63 -8.83 -8.24 1.42
CA LYS A 63 -9.96 -7.37 1.82
C LYS A 63 -9.51 -6.01 2.34
N VAL A 64 -8.51 -5.97 3.23
CA VAL A 64 -7.96 -4.72 3.78
C VAL A 64 -7.28 -3.92 2.68
N THR A 65 -6.47 -4.55 1.85
CA THR A 65 -5.77 -3.85 0.76
C THR A 65 -6.72 -3.34 -0.34
N ASP A 66 -7.84 -4.02 -0.61
CA ASP A 66 -8.91 -3.52 -1.49
C ASP A 66 -9.63 -2.31 -0.87
N TRP A 67 -9.90 -2.35 0.43
CA TRP A 67 -10.47 -1.21 1.15
C TRP A 67 -9.52 0.00 1.22
N LEU A 68 -8.23 -0.22 1.49
CA LEU A 68 -7.23 0.86 1.45
C LEU A 68 -7.14 1.46 0.06
N ALA A 69 -7.17 0.64 -0.99
CA ALA A 69 -7.19 1.10 -2.37
C ALA A 69 -8.44 1.95 -2.68
N SER A 70 -9.59 1.67 -2.08
CA SER A 70 -10.79 2.51 -2.22
C SER A 70 -10.73 3.81 -1.41
N CYS A 71 -9.90 3.87 -0.36
CA CYS A 71 -9.63 5.08 0.42
C CYS A 71 -8.65 6.05 -0.26
N TYR A 72 -8.08 5.69 -1.41
CA TYR A 72 -7.07 6.52 -2.08
C TYR A 72 -7.65 7.79 -2.71
N ASP A 73 -7.10 8.93 -2.31
CA ASP A 73 -7.36 10.23 -2.94
C ASP A 73 -6.34 10.46 -4.05
N SER A 74 -6.80 10.46 -5.31
CA SER A 74 -5.91 10.63 -6.47
C SER A 74 -5.33 12.04 -6.59
N SER A 75 -6.05 13.05 -6.11
CA SER A 75 -5.64 14.46 -6.22
C SER A 75 -4.55 14.78 -5.21
N ALA A 76 -4.71 14.31 -3.98
CA ALA A 76 -3.78 14.59 -2.87
C ALA A 76 -2.75 13.48 -2.60
N ARG A 77 -2.91 12.29 -3.22
CA ARG A 77 -1.99 11.14 -3.13
C ARG A 77 -1.78 10.61 -1.70
N TYR A 78 -2.85 10.52 -0.93
CA TYR A 78 -2.87 9.87 0.39
C TYR A 78 -4.02 8.85 0.49
N LEU A 79 -4.04 8.10 1.59
CA LEU A 79 -5.20 7.29 1.98
C LEU A 79 -6.08 8.10 2.96
N LEU A 80 -7.33 8.35 2.61
CA LEU A 80 -8.31 8.99 3.48
C LEU A 80 -9.03 7.92 4.29
N ILE A 81 -8.64 7.74 5.55
CA ILE A 81 -9.27 6.76 6.43
C ILE A 81 -10.54 7.38 7.03
N PRO A 82 -11.73 6.84 6.73
CA PRO A 82 -13.00 7.46 7.14
C PRO A 82 -13.05 7.73 8.64
N ALA A 83 -13.34 8.97 9.01
CA ALA A 83 -13.44 9.47 10.39
C ALA A 83 -12.14 9.34 11.24
N LYS A 84 -11.00 8.97 10.65
CA LYS A 84 -9.73 8.80 11.37
C LYS A 84 -8.64 9.78 10.95
N GLY A 85 -8.60 10.15 9.67
CA GLY A 85 -7.62 11.10 9.16
C GLY A 85 -7.01 10.64 7.84
N ARG A 86 -5.74 11.00 7.62
CA ARG A 86 -5.05 10.77 6.36
C ARG A 86 -3.72 10.09 6.61
N ILE A 87 -3.37 9.15 5.73
CA ILE A 87 -2.06 8.49 5.71
C ILE A 87 -1.34 8.93 4.43
N PRO A 88 -0.36 9.87 4.51
CA PRO A 88 0.43 10.30 3.37
C PRO A 88 1.20 9.14 2.75
N MET A 89 1.22 9.10 1.41
CA MET A 89 2.06 8.15 0.68
C MET A 89 3.25 8.91 0.09
N THR A 90 4.40 8.80 0.76
CA THR A 90 5.64 9.49 0.41
C THR A 90 6.75 8.50 0.07
N GLU A 91 7.84 8.96 -0.54
CA GLU A 91 8.98 8.07 -0.80
C GLU A 91 9.58 7.57 0.53
N GLY A 92 9.57 8.40 1.57
CA GLY A 92 10.00 8.03 2.91
C GLY A 92 9.15 6.92 3.51
N SER A 93 7.82 6.97 3.37
CA SER A 93 6.95 5.91 3.87
C SER A 93 7.13 4.59 3.09
N VAL A 94 7.41 4.65 1.78
CA VAL A 94 7.78 3.44 1.01
C VAL A 94 9.13 2.89 1.48
N TYR A 95 10.12 3.75 1.71
CA TYR A 95 11.43 3.35 2.22
C TYR A 95 11.30 2.68 3.59
N ASN A 96 10.57 3.29 4.53
CA ASN A 96 10.35 2.71 5.86
C ASN A 96 9.60 1.38 5.78
N ALA A 97 8.61 1.24 4.89
CA ALA A 97 7.85 0.01 4.75
C ALA A 97 8.65 -1.12 4.10
N LEU A 98 9.34 -0.86 2.98
CA LEU A 98 9.94 -1.90 2.13
C LEU A 98 11.46 -1.95 2.17
N GLY A 99 12.12 -0.84 2.49
CA GLY A 99 13.57 -0.66 2.40
C GLY A 99 14.14 -0.91 1.01
N CYS A 100 13.40 -0.48 -0.02
CA CYS A 100 13.90 -0.49 -1.41
C CYS A 100 14.74 0.76 -1.71
N PRO A 101 15.60 0.72 -2.74
CA PRO A 101 16.53 1.83 -3.00
C PRO A 101 15.79 3.14 -3.27
N ARG A 102 16.35 4.24 -2.75
CA ARG A 102 15.82 5.60 -2.89
C ARG A 102 16.89 6.52 -3.50
N GLY A 103 17.43 6.10 -4.64
CA GLY A 103 18.42 6.88 -5.37
C GLY A 103 17.83 8.09 -6.11
N GLU A 104 18.68 8.78 -6.85
CA GLU A 104 18.34 10.04 -7.56
C GLU A 104 17.74 9.81 -8.94
N LEU A 105 17.96 8.63 -9.54
CA LEU A 105 17.54 8.36 -10.93
C LEU A 105 16.13 7.75 -10.97
N PRO A 106 15.27 8.12 -11.94
CA PRO A 106 13.98 7.46 -12.11
C PRO A 106 14.17 6.04 -12.63
N VAL A 107 13.36 5.08 -12.14
CA VAL A 107 13.34 3.71 -12.66
C VAL A 107 12.81 3.71 -14.11
N PRO A 108 13.59 3.30 -15.12
CA PRO A 108 13.09 3.23 -16.49
C PRO A 108 12.13 2.04 -16.64
N TYR A 109 10.83 2.32 -16.83
CA TYR A 109 9.78 1.30 -16.88
C TYR A 109 8.82 1.47 -18.07
N ARG A 110 9.25 1.02 -19.24
CA ARG A 110 8.56 1.16 -20.53
C ARG A 110 8.91 0.00 -21.44
N VAL A 111 8.08 -0.24 -22.46
CA VAL A 111 8.41 -1.22 -23.50
C VAL A 111 9.57 -0.66 -24.33
N ASP A 112 10.64 -1.43 -24.45
CA ASP A 112 11.82 -1.11 -25.23
C ASP A 112 12.27 -2.39 -25.94
N LYS A 113 11.92 -2.51 -27.22
CA LYS A 113 12.07 -3.77 -27.97
C LYS A 113 13.54 -4.08 -28.27
N ASP A 114 14.38 -3.06 -28.40
CA ASP A 114 15.80 -3.24 -28.72
C ASP A 114 16.56 -3.76 -27.50
N ILE A 115 16.27 -3.20 -26.31
CA ILE A 115 16.81 -3.71 -25.05
C ILE A 115 16.27 -5.12 -24.77
N GLU A 116 14.97 -5.36 -24.98
CA GLU A 116 14.37 -6.70 -24.81
C GLU A 116 15.02 -7.73 -25.74
N ALA A 117 15.17 -7.43 -27.04
CA ALA A 117 15.78 -8.33 -28.01
C ALA A 117 17.25 -8.67 -27.66
N ARG A 118 17.99 -7.74 -27.07
CA ARG A 118 19.38 -7.96 -26.64
C ARG A 118 19.48 -8.73 -25.33
N LEU A 119 18.67 -8.40 -24.32
CA LEU A 119 18.78 -8.97 -22.97
C LEU A 119 18.05 -10.31 -22.82
N ALA A 120 16.88 -10.48 -23.44
CA ALA A 120 16.05 -11.65 -23.21
C ALA A 120 16.77 -12.98 -23.55
N PRO A 121 17.50 -13.12 -24.68
CA PRO A 121 18.25 -14.34 -24.97
C PRO A 121 19.36 -14.64 -23.94
N GLN A 122 19.98 -13.61 -23.37
CA GLN A 122 21.03 -13.76 -22.34
C GLN A 122 20.45 -14.18 -20.99
N MET A 123 19.24 -13.71 -20.67
CA MET A 123 18.55 -14.05 -19.44
C MET A 123 17.92 -15.45 -19.50
N PHE A 124 17.40 -15.84 -20.67
CA PHE A 124 16.63 -17.06 -20.90
C PHE A 124 17.23 -17.93 -22.02
N PRO A 125 18.48 -18.42 -21.87
CA PRO A 125 19.11 -19.29 -22.86
C PRO A 125 18.31 -20.58 -23.06
N GLY A 126 18.05 -20.94 -24.31
CA GLY A 126 17.32 -22.16 -24.68
C GLY A 126 15.81 -22.11 -24.41
N VAL A 127 15.25 -20.96 -24.07
CA VAL A 127 13.81 -20.77 -23.86
C VAL A 127 13.17 -20.18 -25.11
N ASP A 128 12.00 -20.70 -25.51
CA ASP A 128 11.15 -20.03 -26.50
C ASP A 128 10.56 -18.73 -25.91
N LEU A 129 11.03 -17.60 -26.44
CA LEU A 129 10.62 -16.26 -26.06
C LEU A 129 9.57 -15.65 -27.01
N SER A 130 8.89 -16.47 -27.82
CA SER A 130 7.72 -16.05 -28.61
C SER A 130 6.62 -15.37 -27.78
N LYS A 131 6.60 -15.66 -26.47
CA LYS A 131 5.74 -15.04 -25.47
C LYS A 131 6.57 -14.61 -24.26
N ALA A 132 6.14 -13.54 -23.60
CA ALA A 132 6.74 -13.08 -22.36
C ALA A 132 6.81 -14.21 -21.30
N PRO A 133 7.91 -14.30 -20.52
CA PRO A 133 8.14 -15.41 -19.59
C PRO A 133 7.08 -15.46 -18.49
N LEU A 134 6.78 -16.68 -18.03
CA LEU A 134 5.88 -16.90 -16.90
C LEU A 134 6.57 -16.60 -15.58
N HIS A 135 5.82 -16.10 -14.59
CA HIS A 135 6.33 -15.95 -13.22
C HIS A 135 6.83 -17.29 -12.65
N SER A 136 6.14 -18.39 -12.93
CA SER A 136 6.54 -19.73 -12.48
C SER A 136 7.87 -20.17 -13.12
N GLN A 137 8.07 -19.87 -14.40
CA GLN A 137 9.30 -20.18 -15.11
C GLN A 137 10.50 -19.43 -14.53
N VAL A 138 10.34 -18.11 -14.30
CA VAL A 138 11.40 -17.30 -13.67
C VAL A 138 11.68 -17.77 -12.25
N ASN A 139 10.65 -18.15 -11.48
CA ASN A 139 10.81 -18.71 -10.14
C ASN A 139 11.61 -20.03 -10.16
N THR A 140 11.28 -20.97 -11.05
CA THR A 140 12.02 -22.22 -11.22
C THR A 140 13.48 -21.96 -11.61
N MET A 141 13.73 -21.09 -12.59
CA MET A 141 15.09 -20.74 -12.99
C MET A 141 15.91 -20.14 -11.84
N LEU A 142 15.33 -19.20 -11.08
CA LEU A 142 15.99 -18.61 -9.92
C LEU A 142 16.26 -19.63 -8.82
N LYS A 143 15.40 -20.64 -8.66
CA LYS A 143 15.56 -21.72 -7.67
C LYS A 143 16.68 -22.69 -8.06
N ASP A 144 16.81 -23.00 -9.34
CA ASP A 144 17.76 -24.00 -9.85
C ASP A 144 19.13 -23.38 -10.19
N MET A 145 19.22 -22.06 -10.29
CA MET A 145 20.46 -21.32 -10.53
C MET A 145 21.44 -21.44 -9.37
N THR A 146 22.67 -21.81 -9.69
CA THR A 146 23.80 -21.80 -8.75
C THR A 146 24.71 -20.59 -8.96
N GLU A 147 24.65 -19.96 -10.13
CA GLU A 147 25.48 -18.79 -10.42
C GLU A 147 24.97 -17.50 -9.75
N SER A 148 25.92 -16.64 -9.43
CA SER A 148 25.71 -15.23 -9.10
C SER A 148 26.11 -14.36 -10.31
N GLY A 149 26.00 -13.04 -10.19
CA GLY A 149 26.35 -12.07 -11.22
C GLY A 149 25.16 -11.50 -11.98
N ASN A 150 25.42 -10.85 -13.11
CA ASN A 150 24.45 -10.01 -13.80
C ASN A 150 23.19 -10.75 -14.26
N ARG A 151 23.32 -12.00 -14.72
CA ARG A 151 22.15 -12.82 -15.10
C ARG A 151 21.24 -13.09 -13.90
N PHE A 152 21.82 -13.48 -12.77
CA PHE A 152 21.09 -13.67 -11.51
C PHE A 152 20.41 -12.38 -11.06
N LYS A 153 21.16 -11.28 -10.98
CA LYS A 153 20.63 -9.96 -10.57
C LYS A 153 19.44 -9.53 -11.42
N ARG A 154 19.53 -9.66 -12.75
CA ARG A 154 18.46 -9.29 -13.68
C ARG A 154 17.20 -10.12 -13.45
N LEU A 155 17.33 -11.45 -13.34
CA LEU A 155 16.18 -12.34 -13.10
C LEU A 155 15.55 -12.08 -11.73
N ALA A 156 16.37 -11.88 -10.69
CA ALA A 156 15.90 -11.61 -9.34
C ALA A 156 15.16 -10.26 -9.25
N LEU A 157 15.74 -9.19 -9.82
CA LEU A 157 15.11 -7.88 -9.88
C LEU A 157 13.81 -7.91 -10.70
N MET A 158 13.83 -8.57 -11.86
CA MET A 158 12.62 -8.80 -12.68
C MET A 158 11.51 -9.45 -11.85
N TYR A 159 11.84 -10.49 -11.08
CA TYR A 159 10.88 -11.19 -10.23
C TYR A 159 10.37 -10.34 -9.07
N ILE A 160 11.25 -9.60 -8.37
CA ILE A 160 10.87 -8.67 -7.29
C ILE A 160 9.93 -7.58 -7.81
N MET A 161 10.25 -6.97 -8.96
CA MET A 161 9.41 -5.95 -9.57
C MET A 161 8.03 -6.51 -9.94
N SER A 162 7.97 -7.71 -10.52
CA SER A 162 6.71 -8.26 -11.04
C SER A 162 5.83 -8.93 -9.97
N THR A 163 6.39 -9.27 -8.81
CA THR A 163 5.66 -9.94 -7.72
C THR A 163 5.46 -9.09 -6.48
N ILE A 164 6.20 -7.99 -6.30
CA ILE A 164 6.08 -7.12 -5.11
C ILE A 164 5.85 -5.66 -5.49
N LEU A 165 6.75 -5.04 -6.27
CA LEU A 165 6.74 -3.58 -6.47
C LEU A 165 5.65 -3.11 -7.43
N ALA A 166 5.46 -3.81 -8.54
CA ALA A 166 4.49 -3.48 -9.59
C ALA A 166 3.74 -4.74 -10.10
N PRO A 167 3.17 -5.57 -9.22
CA PRO A 167 2.47 -6.76 -9.67
C PRO A 167 1.23 -6.40 -10.48
N THR A 168 0.97 -7.24 -11.48
CA THR A 168 -0.21 -7.16 -12.33
C THR A 168 -1.10 -8.38 -12.11
N THR A 169 -2.15 -8.52 -12.91
CA THR A 169 -3.02 -9.72 -12.90
C THR A 169 -2.49 -10.83 -13.82
N SER A 170 -1.56 -10.50 -14.72
CA SER A 170 -1.03 -11.40 -15.75
C SER A 170 -0.16 -12.50 -15.14
N THR A 171 -0.28 -13.73 -15.63
CA THR A 171 0.68 -14.81 -15.28
C THR A 171 2.05 -14.60 -15.89
N ARG A 172 2.18 -13.71 -16.87
CA ARG A 172 3.43 -13.37 -17.56
C ARG A 172 4.01 -12.06 -17.05
N ILE A 173 5.34 -12.01 -16.96
CA ILE A 173 6.08 -10.82 -16.54
C ILE A 173 5.99 -9.76 -17.65
N SER A 174 5.79 -8.50 -17.25
CA SER A 174 5.76 -7.39 -18.20
C SER A 174 7.17 -7.11 -18.76
N ASN A 175 7.28 -6.95 -20.07
CA ASN A 175 8.50 -6.51 -20.72
C ASN A 175 8.87 -5.04 -20.43
N ARG A 176 8.03 -4.29 -19.72
CA ARG A 176 8.35 -2.91 -19.32
C ARG A 176 9.55 -2.81 -18.37
N CYS A 177 9.95 -3.91 -17.73
CA CYS A 177 11.09 -3.93 -16.82
C CYS A 177 12.46 -4.01 -17.53
N TYR A 178 12.53 -4.46 -18.79
CA TYR A 178 13.83 -4.67 -19.45
C TYR A 178 14.78 -3.46 -19.41
N PRO A 179 14.32 -2.20 -19.57
CA PRO A 179 15.21 -1.04 -19.47
C PRO A 179 15.98 -0.92 -18.14
N VAL A 180 15.35 -1.19 -16.99
CA VAL A 180 16.07 -1.12 -15.69
C VAL A 180 17.04 -2.29 -15.52
N LEU A 181 16.79 -3.42 -16.20
CA LEU A 181 17.67 -4.58 -16.15
C LEU A 181 18.94 -4.40 -16.98
N ASP A 182 18.95 -3.43 -17.91
CA ASP A 182 20.08 -3.21 -18.79
C ASP A 182 21.31 -2.72 -18.01
N ASP A 183 21.10 -1.65 -17.23
CA ASP A 183 22.08 -1.07 -16.33
C ASP A 183 21.98 -1.67 -14.91
N ILE A 184 22.16 -2.99 -14.84
CA ILE A 184 22.02 -3.75 -13.59
C ILE A 184 23.06 -3.37 -12.52
N ALA A 185 24.17 -2.74 -12.92
CA ALA A 185 25.22 -2.30 -12.01
C ALA A 185 24.78 -1.07 -11.19
N ASN A 186 23.98 -0.19 -11.78
CA ASN A 186 23.51 1.06 -11.15
C ASN A 186 22.14 0.95 -10.46
N VAL A 187 21.64 -0.27 -10.21
CA VAL A 187 20.31 -0.47 -9.61
C VAL A 187 20.10 0.31 -8.31
N HIS A 188 21.12 0.38 -7.47
CA HIS A 188 21.10 1.12 -6.19
C HIS A 188 20.82 2.62 -6.37
N ASN A 189 21.17 3.20 -7.53
CA ASN A 189 20.96 4.63 -7.82
C ASN A 189 19.55 4.95 -8.34
N TYR A 190 18.70 3.96 -8.59
CA TYR A 190 17.32 4.21 -9.01
C TYR A 190 16.37 4.38 -7.81
N ASN A 191 15.40 5.29 -7.95
CA ASN A 191 14.37 5.56 -6.96
C ASN A 191 13.21 4.56 -7.06
N PHE A 192 13.37 3.38 -6.47
CA PHE A 192 12.30 2.38 -6.41
C PHE A 192 11.16 2.81 -5.48
N CYS A 193 11.43 3.65 -4.49
CA CYS A 193 10.40 4.24 -3.62
C CYS A 193 9.39 5.07 -4.43
N LYS A 194 9.90 5.99 -5.26
CA LYS A 194 9.10 6.78 -6.19
C LYS A 194 8.40 5.90 -7.23
N PHE A 195 9.08 4.90 -7.77
CA PHE A 195 8.48 3.96 -8.72
C PHE A 195 7.25 3.25 -8.13
N VAL A 196 7.32 2.77 -6.88
CA VAL A 196 6.17 2.15 -6.20
C VAL A 196 4.99 3.12 -6.08
N LEU A 197 5.24 4.37 -5.70
CA LEU A 197 4.20 5.40 -5.60
C LEU A 197 3.57 5.69 -6.97
N ASP A 198 4.38 5.89 -8.00
CA ASP A 198 3.90 6.22 -9.34
C ASP A 198 3.10 5.03 -9.93
N GLN A 199 3.52 3.79 -9.68
CA GLN A 199 2.75 2.60 -10.09
C GLN A 199 1.43 2.47 -9.34
N LEU A 200 1.39 2.76 -8.04
CA LEU A 200 0.14 2.77 -7.28
C LEU A 200 -0.77 3.89 -7.77
N HIS A 201 -0.27 5.11 -7.92
CA HIS A 201 -1.04 6.24 -8.43
C HIS A 201 -1.63 5.94 -9.81
N GLU A 202 -0.83 5.42 -10.75
CA GLU A 202 -1.32 5.08 -12.09
C GLU A 202 -2.50 4.10 -12.05
N ASN A 203 -2.44 3.08 -11.18
CA ASN A 203 -3.45 2.04 -11.09
C ASN A 203 -4.68 2.47 -10.28
N LEU A 204 -4.48 3.09 -9.10
CA LEU A 204 -5.55 3.49 -8.20
C LEU A 204 -6.37 4.67 -8.75
N SER A 205 -5.73 5.63 -9.42
CA SER A 205 -6.45 6.71 -10.14
C SER A 205 -7.35 6.17 -11.25
N LYS A 206 -7.01 5.00 -11.83
CA LYS A 206 -7.82 4.28 -12.82
C LYS A 206 -8.76 3.24 -12.19
N LYS A 207 -8.95 3.28 -10.86
CA LYS A 207 -9.77 2.33 -10.07
C LYS A 207 -9.38 0.85 -10.23
N LYS A 208 -8.11 0.57 -10.58
CA LYS A 208 -7.55 -0.79 -10.67
C LYS A 208 -6.98 -1.21 -9.32
N LEU A 209 -7.86 -1.55 -8.38
CA LEU A 209 -7.53 -1.80 -6.97
C LEU A 209 -6.58 -3.00 -6.73
N ASN A 210 -6.45 -3.89 -7.71
CA ASN A 210 -5.67 -5.13 -7.64
C ASN A 210 -4.28 -5.09 -8.29
N LYS A 211 -3.76 -3.90 -8.59
CA LYS A 211 -2.46 -3.70 -9.21
C LYS A 211 -1.58 -2.78 -8.37
N GLY A 212 -0.26 -2.88 -8.58
CA GLY A 212 0.74 -2.12 -7.82
C GLY A 212 1.09 -2.77 -6.48
N CYS A 213 1.93 -2.11 -5.69
CA CYS A 213 2.50 -2.68 -4.47
C CYS A 213 1.48 -2.78 -3.32
N ARG A 214 0.70 -3.87 -3.29
CA ARG A 214 -0.28 -4.13 -2.22
C ARG A 214 0.36 -4.43 -0.87
N LEU A 215 1.59 -4.98 -0.88
CA LEU A 215 2.37 -5.18 0.35
C LEU A 215 2.66 -3.85 1.04
N TYR A 216 3.07 -2.83 0.28
CA TYR A 216 3.27 -1.48 0.81
C TYR A 216 1.99 -0.91 1.42
N LEU A 217 0.84 -0.99 0.75
CA LEU A 217 -0.43 -0.48 1.29
C LEU A 217 -0.76 -1.12 2.66
N MET A 218 -0.59 -2.44 2.76
CA MET A 218 -0.86 -3.17 4.00
C MET A 218 0.09 -2.75 5.13
N LEU A 219 1.39 -2.71 4.85
CA LEU A 219 2.42 -2.31 5.81
C LEU A 219 2.23 -0.86 6.26
N LEU A 220 2.04 0.06 5.30
CA LEU A 220 1.75 1.47 5.57
C LEU A 220 0.57 1.63 6.54
N TYR A 221 -0.51 0.88 6.33
CA TYR A 221 -1.69 0.98 7.19
C TYR A 221 -1.41 0.51 8.60
N VAL A 222 -0.89 -0.71 8.80
CA VAL A 222 -0.66 -1.24 10.15
C VAL A 222 0.38 -0.44 10.93
N ASP A 223 1.37 0.11 10.23
CA ASP A 223 2.41 0.97 10.81
C ASP A 223 1.88 2.36 11.20
N SER A 224 0.75 2.78 10.63
CA SER A 224 0.12 4.07 10.92
C SER A 224 -0.94 4.00 12.03
N LEU A 225 -1.22 2.83 12.59
CA LEU A 225 -2.24 2.64 13.63
C LEU A 225 -1.64 2.81 15.02
N ASP A 226 -2.38 3.47 15.91
CA ASP A 226 -2.10 3.43 17.34
C ASP A 226 -2.47 2.05 17.89
N ILE A 227 -1.44 1.29 18.24
CA ILE A 227 -1.53 -0.07 18.77
C ILE A 227 -1.10 -0.14 20.25
N SER A 228 -0.93 1.00 20.92
CA SER A 228 -0.38 1.06 22.29
C SER A 228 -1.21 0.24 23.29
N GLU A 229 -2.53 0.20 23.10
CA GLU A 229 -3.47 -0.56 23.94
C GLU A 229 -3.48 -2.07 23.63
N LEU A 230 -2.84 -2.52 22.54
CA LEU A 230 -2.83 -3.94 22.16
C LEU A 230 -1.73 -4.73 22.88
N GLY A 231 -0.77 -4.06 23.53
CA GLY A 231 0.34 -4.72 24.24
C GLY A 231 1.23 -5.57 23.33
N LEU A 232 1.32 -5.23 22.04
CA LEU A 232 2.11 -5.97 21.06
C LEU A 232 3.60 -5.58 21.17
N ASP A 233 4.45 -6.59 21.21
CA ASP A 233 5.91 -6.41 21.13
C ASP A 233 6.35 -6.45 19.66
N LEU A 234 6.61 -5.28 19.09
CA LEU A 234 7.10 -5.17 17.71
C LEU A 234 8.61 -5.40 17.66
N PRO A 235 9.11 -6.27 16.76
CA PRO A 235 10.54 -6.46 16.59
C PRO A 235 11.24 -5.14 16.25
N ALA A 236 12.36 -4.86 16.93
CA ALA A 236 13.27 -3.78 16.56
C ALA A 236 13.90 -4.10 15.20
N ALA A 237 13.28 -3.62 14.12
CA ALA A 237 13.74 -3.84 12.76
C ALA A 237 13.70 -2.52 11.96
N PRO A 238 14.65 -2.32 11.03
CA PRO A 238 14.79 -1.05 10.32
C PRO A 238 13.67 -0.77 9.31
N PHE A 239 12.94 -1.81 8.90
CA PHE A 239 11.89 -1.71 7.89
C PHE A 239 10.65 -2.51 8.26
N GLY A 240 9.47 -1.99 7.89
CA GLY A 240 8.18 -2.63 8.14
C GLY A 240 8.10 -4.07 7.61
N VAL A 241 8.64 -4.34 6.42
CA VAL A 241 8.65 -5.68 5.81
C VAL A 241 9.46 -6.71 6.62
N THR A 242 10.39 -6.24 7.44
CA THR A 242 11.22 -7.04 8.36
C THR A 242 10.68 -7.04 9.79
N ALA A 243 9.88 -6.06 10.19
CA ALA A 243 9.25 -6.00 11.52
C ALA A 243 7.95 -6.83 11.58
N TRP A 244 7.07 -6.61 10.60
CA TRP A 244 5.71 -7.12 10.62
C TRP A 244 5.64 -8.59 10.19
N THR A 245 5.20 -9.45 11.10
CA THR A 245 4.91 -10.87 10.84
C THR A 245 3.44 -11.07 10.49
N ASN A 246 3.10 -12.25 9.95
CA ASN A 246 1.69 -12.60 9.72
C ASN A 246 0.84 -12.52 11.00
N SER A 247 1.37 -12.99 12.14
CA SER A 247 0.61 -12.99 13.41
C SER A 247 0.35 -11.58 13.93
N LEU A 248 1.37 -10.71 13.93
CA LEU A 248 1.21 -9.32 14.36
C LEU A 248 0.21 -8.57 13.48
N ILE A 249 0.29 -8.75 12.15
CA ILE A 249 -0.69 -8.16 11.22
C ILE A 249 -2.09 -8.73 11.48
N ASP A 250 -2.24 -10.04 11.68
CA ASP A 250 -3.52 -10.68 11.97
C ASP A 250 -4.15 -10.09 13.25
N GLU A 251 -3.35 -9.87 14.31
CA GLU A 251 -3.80 -9.30 15.58
C GLU A 251 -4.23 -7.84 15.44
N VAL A 252 -3.41 -7.00 14.80
CA VAL A 252 -3.74 -5.59 14.55
C VAL A 252 -4.99 -5.46 13.69
N LEU A 253 -5.11 -6.25 12.61
CA LEU A 253 -6.28 -6.19 11.74
C LEU A 253 -7.53 -6.71 12.43
N LYS A 254 -7.43 -7.72 13.30
CA LYS A 254 -8.54 -8.19 14.12
C LYS A 254 -9.03 -7.09 15.06
N ALA A 255 -8.11 -6.42 15.76
CA ALA A 255 -8.44 -5.29 16.64
C ALA A 255 -8.99 -4.07 15.85
N GLY A 256 -8.50 -3.85 14.63
CA GLY A 256 -8.88 -2.77 13.72
C GLY A 256 -10.15 -2.99 12.92
N THR A 257 -10.78 -4.15 13.03
CA THR A 257 -12.05 -4.48 12.36
C THR A 257 -13.23 -4.12 13.27
N LYS A 258 -14.25 -3.46 12.72
CA LYS A 258 -15.49 -3.08 13.39
C LYS A 258 -16.44 -4.27 13.49
N GLU A 259 -17.48 -4.15 14.29
CA GLU A 259 -18.49 -5.21 14.49
C GLU A 259 -19.21 -5.59 13.18
N ASP A 260 -19.42 -4.62 12.28
CA ASP A 260 -20.00 -4.83 10.96
C ASP A 260 -19.03 -5.47 9.94
N GLY A 261 -17.80 -5.79 10.35
CA GLY A 261 -16.77 -6.37 9.51
C GLY A 261 -16.01 -5.36 8.63
N SER A 262 -16.35 -4.07 8.71
CA SER A 262 -15.61 -2.99 8.03
C SER A 262 -14.33 -2.61 8.80
N PHE A 263 -13.41 -1.92 8.13
CA PHE A 263 -12.11 -1.53 8.70
C PHE A 263 -12.11 -0.08 9.23
N GLY A 264 -11.01 0.30 9.90
CA GLY A 264 -10.80 1.65 10.42
C GLY A 264 -11.35 1.87 11.83
N LYS A 265 -11.34 0.84 12.69
CA LYS A 265 -11.72 0.97 14.11
C LYS A 265 -10.66 1.71 14.93
N LEU A 266 -9.41 1.29 14.82
CA LEU A 266 -8.27 1.86 15.55
C LEU A 266 -7.97 3.31 15.11
N GLN A 267 -7.36 4.07 16.02
CA GLN A 267 -6.90 5.43 15.73
C GLN A 267 -5.60 5.41 14.91
N LEU A 268 -5.32 6.50 14.20
CA LEU A 268 -4.00 6.71 13.60
C LEU A 268 -3.04 7.26 14.65
N ILE A 269 -1.75 6.94 14.55
CA ILE A 269 -0.71 7.57 15.36
C ILE A 269 -0.73 9.10 15.18
N SER A 270 -0.33 9.85 16.22
CA SER A 270 -0.57 11.30 16.37
C SER A 270 -0.13 12.18 15.19
N ASP A 271 0.92 11.80 14.44
CA ASP A 271 1.38 12.53 13.24
C ASP A 271 0.42 12.42 12.03
N HIS A 272 -0.49 11.46 12.06
CA HIS A 272 -1.46 11.13 11.01
C HIS A 272 -2.92 11.39 11.41
N ALA A 273 -3.15 11.62 12.71
CA ALA A 273 -4.46 11.95 13.27
C ALA A 273 -4.93 13.33 12.80
N VAL A 274 -6.24 13.59 12.92
CA VAL A 274 -6.80 14.92 12.68
C VAL A 274 -6.16 15.91 13.67
N ASN A 275 -5.21 16.70 13.18
CA ASN A 275 -4.60 17.74 13.98
C ASN A 275 -5.64 18.86 14.21
N TYR A 276 -6.14 18.98 15.43
CA TYR A 276 -7.10 20.02 15.83
C TYR A 276 -6.56 21.45 15.63
N SER A 277 -5.24 21.63 15.46
CA SER A 277 -4.64 22.93 15.11
C SER A 277 -5.06 23.43 13.72
N TYR A 278 -5.58 22.57 12.83
CA TYR A 278 -6.04 22.95 11.49
C TYR A 278 -7.22 23.93 11.52
N PHE A 279 -7.97 23.96 12.63
CA PHE A 279 -9.10 24.86 12.79
C PHE A 279 -8.71 26.22 13.36
N GLY A 280 -7.44 26.47 13.71
CA GLY A 280 -6.98 27.80 14.14
C GLY A 280 -7.72 28.39 15.35
N GLY A 281 -8.39 27.54 16.14
CA GLY A 281 -9.32 27.90 17.21
C GLY A 281 -10.80 27.84 16.79
N PRO A 282 -11.76 27.99 17.73
CA PRO A 282 -13.19 27.98 17.43
C PRO A 282 -13.62 29.01 16.37
N ASP A 283 -12.82 30.05 16.16
CA ASP A 283 -13.18 31.17 15.30
C ASP A 283 -12.77 31.00 13.82
N GLN A 284 -12.01 29.95 13.43
CA GLN A 284 -11.61 29.74 12.03
C GLN A 284 -12.29 28.57 11.30
N PHE A 285 -13.32 27.96 11.90
CA PHE A 285 -14.13 26.92 11.24
C PHE A 285 -14.76 27.42 9.92
N SER A 286 -15.25 28.66 9.86
CA SER A 286 -15.82 29.24 8.64
C SER A 286 -14.79 29.37 7.52
N LYS A 287 -13.54 29.70 7.86
CA LYS A 287 -12.43 29.81 6.90
C LYS A 287 -12.03 28.44 6.37
N TRP A 288 -12.00 27.44 7.24
CA TRP A 288 -11.75 26.05 6.84
C TRP A 288 -12.84 25.51 5.90
N ILE A 289 -14.13 25.77 6.19
CA ILE A 289 -15.25 25.37 5.32
C ILE A 289 -15.09 25.98 3.93
N ASN A 290 -14.74 27.26 3.86
CA ASN A 290 -14.54 27.96 2.58
C ASN A 290 -13.36 27.41 1.77
N MET A 291 -12.30 26.95 2.42
CA MET A 291 -11.11 26.41 1.75
C MET A 291 -11.28 24.95 1.28
N ASN A 292 -12.16 24.19 1.92
CA ASN A 292 -12.29 22.73 1.70
C ASN A 292 -13.63 22.32 1.07
N SER A 293 -14.55 23.26 0.86
CA SER A 293 -15.78 23.01 0.10
C SER A 293 -15.54 23.27 -1.38
N HIS A 294 -16.09 22.41 -2.25
CA HIS A 294 -16.11 22.67 -3.69
C HIS A 294 -16.88 23.97 -3.98
N PRO A 295 -16.45 24.81 -4.96
CA PRO A 295 -17.14 26.07 -5.27
C PRO A 295 -18.64 25.90 -5.58
N ASP A 296 -18.99 24.75 -6.17
CA ASP A 296 -20.35 24.42 -6.61
C ASP A 296 -21.14 23.56 -5.60
N ILE A 297 -20.77 23.55 -4.32
CA ILE A 297 -21.53 22.79 -3.32
C ILE A 297 -22.97 23.29 -3.21
N GLU A 298 -23.94 22.36 -3.21
CA GLU A 298 -25.35 22.72 -3.08
C GLU A 298 -25.59 23.38 -1.71
N PRO A 299 -26.36 24.49 -1.61
CA PRO A 299 -26.55 25.22 -0.35
C PRO A 299 -27.06 24.35 0.81
N LYS A 300 -27.88 23.33 0.48
CA LYS A 300 -28.42 22.37 1.44
C LYS A 300 -27.35 21.45 2.02
N GLU A 301 -26.39 21.02 1.21
CA GLU A 301 -25.27 20.18 1.66
C GLU A 301 -24.27 20.98 2.47
N ARG A 302 -23.99 22.21 2.04
CA ARG A 302 -23.17 23.16 2.81
C ARG A 302 -23.72 23.39 4.21
N LYS A 303 -25.04 23.61 4.33
CA LYS A 303 -25.71 23.80 5.62
C LYS A 303 -25.63 22.58 6.54
N LYS A 304 -25.62 21.35 5.98
CA LYS A 304 -25.40 20.13 6.77
C LYS A 304 -23.97 20.09 7.34
N VAL A 305 -22.97 20.44 6.53
CA VAL A 305 -21.57 20.52 6.96
C VAL A 305 -21.38 21.58 8.03
N GLU A 306 -21.96 22.77 7.86
CA GLU A 306 -21.95 23.85 8.85
C GLU A 306 -22.60 23.40 10.17
N THR A 307 -23.71 22.67 10.10
CA THR A 307 -24.40 22.14 11.29
C THR A 307 -23.54 21.11 12.03
N LEU A 308 -22.91 20.17 11.31
CA LEU A 308 -22.01 19.18 11.89
C LEU A 308 -20.79 19.83 12.54
N MET A 309 -20.21 20.84 11.88
CA MET A 309 -19.09 21.61 12.41
C MET A 309 -19.48 22.40 13.66
N GLY A 310 -20.67 23.00 13.69
CA GLY A 310 -21.20 23.68 14.87
C GLY A 310 -21.40 22.73 16.06
N GLN A 311 -21.92 21.52 15.82
CA GLN A 311 -22.06 20.49 16.85
C GLN A 311 -20.71 20.04 17.38
N PHE A 312 -19.74 19.81 16.49
CA PHE A 312 -18.38 19.42 16.85
C PHE A 312 -17.68 20.51 17.69
N ALA A 313 -17.74 21.77 17.25
CA ALA A 313 -17.14 22.90 17.95
C ALA A 313 -17.75 23.11 19.35
N SER A 314 -19.07 22.96 19.45
CA SER A 314 -19.78 23.02 20.74
C SER A 314 -19.34 21.89 21.68
N GLY A 315 -19.27 20.65 21.18
CA GLY A 315 -18.78 19.50 21.94
C GLY A 315 -17.35 19.69 22.47
N MET A 316 -16.44 20.17 21.62
CA MET A 316 -15.06 20.49 22.01
C MET A 316 -14.99 21.59 23.07
N THR A 317 -15.82 22.63 22.96
CA THR A 317 -15.87 23.74 23.93
C THR A 317 -16.34 23.24 25.29
N CYS A 318 -17.38 22.39 25.33
CA CYS A 318 -17.85 21.78 26.57
C CYS A 318 -16.79 20.88 27.22
N LEU A 319 -16.07 20.07 26.42
CA LEU A 319 -14.99 19.23 26.93
C LEU A 319 -13.84 20.07 27.52
N LEU A 320 -13.43 21.13 26.83
CA LEU A 320 -12.42 22.06 27.33
C LEU A 320 -12.88 22.78 28.59
N ALA A 321 -14.14 23.21 28.67
CA ALA A 321 -14.70 23.82 29.87
C ALA A 321 -14.67 22.86 31.07
N ASN A 322 -15.08 21.60 30.87
CA ASN A 322 -15.01 20.57 31.91
C ASN A 322 -13.57 20.29 32.34
N LEU A 323 -12.62 20.26 31.40
CA LEU A 323 -11.21 20.06 31.68
C LEU A 323 -10.63 21.22 32.50
N VAL A 324 -10.90 22.46 32.09
CA VAL A 324 -10.50 23.67 32.84
C VAL A 324 -11.12 23.66 34.23
N GLN A 325 -12.41 23.35 34.35
CA GLN A 325 -13.10 23.26 35.63
C GLN A 325 -12.47 22.20 36.54
N GLY A 326 -12.11 21.03 35.99
CA GLY A 326 -11.38 19.98 36.69
C GLY A 326 -9.99 20.42 37.16
N TRP A 327 -9.25 21.20 36.36
CA TRP A 327 -7.94 21.74 36.74
C TRP A 327 -8.03 22.88 37.76
N THR A 328 -9.00 23.79 37.62
CA THR A 328 -9.21 24.89 38.59
C THR A 328 -9.81 24.42 39.90
N GLY A 329 -10.43 23.23 39.93
CA GLY A 329 -10.91 22.59 41.17
C GLY A 329 -9.81 21.89 41.98
N LEU A 330 -8.57 21.83 41.49
CA LEU A 330 -7.43 21.18 42.16
C LEU A 330 -6.53 22.15 42.95
N THR A 331 -6.83 23.45 43.01
CA THR A 331 -6.12 24.36 43.92
C THR A 331 -6.56 24.11 45.37
N PRO A 332 -5.63 23.82 46.30
CA PRO A 332 -5.97 23.66 47.71
C PRO A 332 -6.40 25.02 48.31
N PRO A 333 -7.19 25.04 49.40
CA PRO A 333 -7.60 26.27 50.07
C PRO A 333 -6.43 27.10 50.58
#